data_AF-A0A1V5CNB3-F1
#
_entry.id   AF-A0A1V5CNB3-F1
#
_cell.length_a   1.000
_cell.length_b   1.000
_cell.length_c   1.000
_cell.angle_alpha   90.00
_cell.angle_beta   90.00
_cell.angle_gamma   90.00
#
_symmetry.space_group_name_H-M   'P 1'
#
loop_
_entity.id
_entity.type
_entity.pdbx_description
1 polymer ?
#
loop_
_entity_poly.entity_id
_entity_poly.type
_entity_poly.pdbx_seq_one_letter_code
_entity_poly.pdbx_strand_id
1 'polypeptide(L)' 'MVSLTMFGLGFPELIVILIIVIMIFGAGKLPEIGGAIGKGIRSFKKASQEPEEKKNPPPKENSDKEKPA' A
#
# COMPACT_ATOMS: atom_id res chain seq x y z
N MET A 1 17.93 34.13 16.73
CA MET A 1 16.88 33.12 17.01
C MET A 1 16.37 32.50 15.71
N VAL A 2 17.26 32.04 14.82
CA VAL A 2 16.91 31.36 13.53
C VAL A 2 18.06 30.41 13.13
N SER A 3 18.61 29.65 14.09
CA SER A 3 19.82 28.82 13.83
C SER A 3 19.64 27.34 14.10
N LEU A 4 18.45 26.90 14.55
CA LEU A 4 18.15 25.49 14.81
C LEU A 4 17.36 24.79 13.69
N THR A 5 16.78 25.54 12.74
CA THR A 5 15.98 25.00 11.62
C THR A 5 16.80 24.65 10.37
N MET A 6 18.09 25.01 10.32
CA MET A 6 18.89 24.91 9.10
C MET A 6 19.48 23.52 8.78
N PHE A 7 19.25 22.50 9.62
CA PHE A 7 19.92 21.19 9.45
C PHE A 7 19.03 19.94 9.53
N GLY A 8 17.71 20.11 9.55
CA GLY A 8 16.79 18.98 9.50
C GLY A 8 15.66 19.32 8.56
N LEU A 9 15.53 18.58 7.46
CA LEU A 9 14.26 18.49 6.75
C LEU A 9 13.25 17.91 7.73
N GLY A 10 12.60 18.79 8.48
CA GLY A 10 11.59 18.43 9.45
C GLY A 10 10.27 18.16 8.75
N PHE A 11 9.32 17.66 9.54
CA PHE A 11 7.92 17.57 9.12
C PHE A 11 7.35 18.90 8.58
N PRO A 12 7.71 20.09 9.12
CA PRO A 12 7.22 21.37 8.60
C PRO A 12 7.63 21.65 7.14
N GLU A 13 8.90 21.43 6.79
CA GLU A 13 9.41 21.66 5.44
C GLU A 13 8.75 20.72 4.42
N LEU A 14 8.52 19.46 4.80
CA LEU A 14 7.81 18.49 3.96
C LEU A 14 6.37 18.94 3.68
N ILE A 15 5.66 19.49 4.68
CA ILE A 15 4.32 20.07 4.49
C ILE A 15 4.36 21.23 3.52
N VAL A 16 5.34 22.14 3.62
CA VAL A 16 5.44 23.29 2.71
C VAL A 16 5.62 22.81 1.26
N ILE A 17 6.51 21.84 1.04
CA ILE A 17 6.72 21.23 -0.28
C ILE A 17 5.44 20.55 -0.77
N LEU A 18 4.76 19.79 0.10
CA LEU A 18 3.51 19.11 -0.23
C LEU A 18 2.42 20.10 -0.68
N ILE A 19 2.30 21.25 -0.01
CA ILE A 19 1.36 22.30 -0.40
C ILE A 19 1.69 22.85 -1.79
N ILE A 20 2.96 23.13 -2.09
CA ILE A 20 3.37 23.61 -3.41
C ILE A 20 3.05 22.57 -4.50
N VAL A 21 3.35 21.30 -4.25
CA VAL A 21 3.02 20.19 -5.16
C VAL A 21 1.51 20.10 -5.39
N ILE A 22 0.70 20.22 -4.34
CA ILE A 22 -0.77 20.26 -4.44
C ILE A 22 -1.24 21.48 -5.24
N MET A 23 -0.56 22.63 -5.15
CA MET A 23 -0.93 23.83 -5.89
C MET A 23 -0.69 23.69 -7.40
N ILE A 24 0.39 22.99 -7.77
CA ILE A 24 0.76 22.74 -9.18
C ILE A 24 -0.08 21.62 -9.79
N PHE A 25 -0.21 20.49 -9.08
CA PHE A 25 -0.88 19.29 -9.60
C PHE A 25 -2.36 19.21 -9.23
N GLY A 26 -2.82 19.95 -8.22
CA GLY A 26 -4.16 19.87 -7.64
C GLY A 26 -4.28 18.83 -6.53
N ALA A 27 -5.15 19.09 -5.55
CA ALA A 27 -5.37 18.22 -4.37
C ALA A 27 -5.88 16.81 -4.73
N GLY A 28 -6.53 16.66 -5.90
CA GLY A 28 -7.03 15.37 -6.37
C GLY A 28 -5.98 14.47 -7.03
N LYS A 29 -4.88 15.03 -7.56
CA LYS A 29 -3.89 14.25 -8.34
C LYS A 29 -2.97 13.42 -7.47
N LEU A 30 -2.59 13.90 -6.29
CA LEU A 30 -1.76 13.13 -5.35
C LEU A 30 -2.42 11.80 -4.92
N PRO A 31 -3.68 11.76 -4.45
CA PRO A 31 -4.32 10.49 -4.07
C PRO A 31 -4.59 9.58 -5.27
N GLU A 32 -4.87 10.13 -6.46
CA GLU A 32 -5.04 9.37 -7.70
C GLU A 32 -3.75 8.61 -8.06
N ILE A 33 -2.61 9.31 -8.06
CA ILE A 33 -1.28 8.75 -8.33
C ILE A 33 -0.86 7.78 -7.22
N GLY A 34 -1.04 8.16 -5.95
CA GLY A 34 -0.74 7.31 -4.81
C GLY A 34 -1.56 6.01 -4.80
N GLY A 35 -2.83 6.07 -5.20
CA GLY A 35 -3.68 4.89 -5.35
C GLY A 35 -3.21 3.95 -6.47
N ALA A 36 -2.78 4.48 -7.61
CA ALA A 36 -2.21 3.68 -8.71
C ALA A 36 -0.89 3.01 -8.31
N ILE A 37 0.03 3.79 -7.73
CA ILE A 37 1.31 3.28 -7.22
C ILE A 37 1.09 2.24 -6.12
N GLY A 38 0.18 2.50 -5.18
CA GLY A 38 -0.13 1.59 -4.08
C GLY A 38 -0.68 0.24 -4.56
N LYS A 39 -1.54 0.24 -5.59
CA LYS A 39 -1.99 -1.00 -6.24
C LYS A 39 -0.81 -1.74 -6.90
N GLY A 40 0.08 -1.03 -7.60
CA GLY A 40 1.29 -1.59 -8.20
C GLY A 40 2.21 -2.25 -7.17
N ILE A 41 2.52 -1.54 -6.08
CA ILE A 41 3.33 -2.06 -4.97
C ILE A 41 2.67 -3.27 -4.33
N ARG A 42 1.34 -3.26 -4.14
CA ARG A 42 0.61 -4.40 -3.55
C ARG A 42 0.66 -5.63 -4.45
N SER A 43 0.49 -5.45 -5.76
CA SER A 43 0.60 -6.54 -6.73
C SER A 43 2.03 -7.07 -6.84
N PHE A 44 3.02 -6.18 -6.83
CA PHE A 44 4.44 -6.55 -6.81
C PHE A 44 4.80 -7.33 -5.55
N LYS A 45 4.35 -6.87 -4.38
CA LYS A 45 4.54 -7.56 -3.10
C LYS A 45 3.89 -8.95 -3.11
N LYS A 46 2.67 -9.10 -3.66
CA LYS A 46 2.01 -10.41 -3.79
C LYS A 46 2.79 -11.37 -4.68
N ALA A 47 3.18 -10.93 -5.87
CA ALA A 47 3.98 -11.75 -6.79
C ALA A 47 5.34 -12.12 -6.18
N SER A 48 5.96 -11.21 -5.43
CA SER A 48 7.22 -11.46 -4.72
C SER A 48 7.07 -12.37 -3.48
N GLN A 49 5.87 -12.52 -2.92
CA GLN A 49 5.57 -13.39 -1.77
C GLN A 49 4.98 -14.75 -2.17
N GLU A 50 4.50 -14.89 -3.41
CA GLU A 50 3.98 -16.14 -3.96
C GLU A 50 4.97 -17.31 -4.18
N PRO A 51 6.31 -17.23 -4.02
CA PRO A 51 7.16 -18.42 -4.13
C PRO A 51 6.89 -19.50 -3.06
N GLU A 52 6.28 -19.18 -1.91
CA GLU A 52 6.27 -20.09 -0.76
C GLU A 52 4.87 -20.61 -0.34
N GLU A 53 3.77 -19.88 -0.59
CA GLU A 53 2.51 -20.16 0.13
C GLU A 53 1.40 -20.83 -0.72
N LYS A 54 1.54 -20.92 -2.05
CA LYS A 54 0.54 -21.55 -2.92
C LYS A 54 0.95 -22.96 -3.37
N LYS A 55 0.98 -23.91 -2.43
CA LYS A 55 1.00 -25.35 -2.78
C LYS A 55 -0.07 -26.22 -2.11
N ASN A 56 -0.98 -25.67 -1.31
CA ASN A 56 -2.07 -26.46 -0.73
C ASN A 56 -3.44 -25.82 -1.05
N PRO A 57 -4.24 -26.40 -1.97
CA PRO A 57 -5.66 -26.08 -2.02
C PRO A 57 -6.31 -26.55 -0.70
N PRO A 58 -7.31 -25.82 -0.16
CA PRO A 58 -8.05 -26.29 1.00
C PRO A 58 -8.73 -27.63 0.66
N PRO A 59 -8.64 -28.67 1.52
CA PRO A 59 -9.39 -29.89 1.32
C PRO A 59 -10.88 -29.57 1.20
N LYS A 60 -11.47 -29.93 0.06
CA LYS A 60 -12.92 -29.96 -0.11
C LYS A 60 -13.45 -31.09 0.77
N GLU A 61 -13.91 -30.75 1.97
CA GLU A 61 -14.67 -31.67 2.81
C GLU A 61 -16.09 -31.76 2.24
N ASN A 62 -16.27 -32.65 1.25
CA ASN A 62 -17.58 -33.19 0.89
C ASN A 62 -17.99 -34.16 2.01
N SER A 63 -18.60 -33.63 3.06
CA SER A 63 -19.37 -34.43 4.01
C SER A 63 -20.78 -34.64 3.46
N ASP A 64 -20.87 -35.51 2.45
CA ASP A 64 -22.11 -36.16 2.05
C ASP A 64 -21.82 -37.67 1.92
N LYS A 65 -21.97 -38.38 3.04
CA LYS A 65 -22.12 -39.83 3.11
C LYS A 65 -23.07 -40.17 4.26
N GLU A 66 -24.34 -40.26 3.91
CA GLU A 66 -25.17 -41.45 4.08
C GLU A 66 -25.10 -42.19 5.44
N LYS A 67 -26.23 -42.14 6.17
CA LYS A 67 -26.63 -43.07 7.25
C LYS A 67 -26.61 -44.53 6.76
N PRO A 68 -26.30 -45.51 7.62
CA PRO A 68 -27.36 -46.38 8.18
C PRO A 68 -27.12 -46.64 9.69
N ALA A 69 -28.14 -46.63 10.56
CA ALA A 69 -29.13 -47.69 10.82
C ALA A 69 -28.51 -48.98 11.39
#